data_AF-A0A1S1LKR4-F1
#
_entry.id   AF-A0A1S1LKR4-F1
#
_cell.length_a   1.000
_cell.length_b   1.000
_cell.length_c   1.000
_cell.angle_alpha   90.00
_cell.angle_beta   90.00
_cell.angle_gamma   90.00
#
_symmetry.space_group_name_H-M   'P 1'
#
loop_
_entity.id
_entity.type
_entity.pdbx_description
1 polymer ?
#
loop_
_entity_poly.entity_id
_entity_poly.type
_entity_poly.pdbx_seq_one_letter_code
_entity_poly.pdbx_strand_id
1 'polypeptide(L)'
;MLVKLHLEGEENPVTAVITYQGVQYRKSSRLMWLGVDDGMPVGDMWITDEIRVFFSRRDSTIIATVSDRGREYELRTDTAT
;
A
#
# COMPACT_ATOMS: atom_id res chain seq x y z
N MET A 1 -4.52 -11.07 -12.17
CA MET A 1 -3.10 -10.88 -11.75
C MET A 1 -3.08 -10.81 -10.24
N LEU A 2 -2.07 -11.39 -9.58
CA LEU A 2 -1.96 -11.35 -8.12
C LEU A 2 -1.10 -10.14 -7.73
N VAL A 3 -1.72 -9.16 -7.09
CA VAL A 3 -1.03 -8.02 -6.46
C VAL A 3 -1.26 -8.12 -4.97
N LYS A 4 -0.21 -7.94 -4.17
CA LYS A 4 -0.28 -8.10 -2.71
C LYS A 4 0.32 -6.92 -2.00
N LEU A 5 -0.28 -6.54 -0.88
CA LEU A 5 0.24 -5.55 0.05
C LEU A 5 0.77 -6.25 1.30
N HIS A 6 2.01 -5.92 1.67
CA HIS A 6 2.64 -6.27 2.93
C HIS A 6 3.19 -5.01 3.59
N LEU A 7 3.16 -4.92 4.92
CA LEU A 7 3.78 -3.84 5.68
C LEU A 7 4.99 -4.37 6.42
N GLU A 8 6.15 -3.74 6.21
CA GLU A 8 7.37 -4.01 6.95
C GLU A 8 7.59 -2.91 8.01
N GLY A 9 8.04 -3.33 9.20
CA GLY A 9 8.31 -2.45 10.34
C GLY A 9 7.30 -2.65 11.48
N GLU A 10 7.82 -2.67 12.70
CA GLU A 10 7.02 -2.87 13.92
C GLU A 10 6.52 -1.54 14.51
N GLU A 11 7.18 -0.42 14.18
CA GLU A 11 6.86 0.91 14.67
C GLU A 11 6.75 1.94 13.53
N ASN A 12 5.95 2.98 13.78
CA ASN A 12 5.68 4.03 12.81
C ASN A 12 6.91 4.92 12.55
N PRO A 13 7.19 5.32 11.30
CA PRO A 13 6.46 4.96 10.09
C PRO A 13 6.83 3.57 9.54
N VAL A 14 5.83 2.84 9.03
CA VAL A 14 6.00 1.54 8.36
C VAL A 14 6.38 1.70 6.88
N THR A 15 6.87 0.64 6.26
CA THR A 15 7.13 0.54 4.81
C THR A 15 6.06 -0.31 4.15
N ALA A 16 5.37 0.24 3.14
CA ALA A 16 4.46 -0.53 2.30
C ALA A 16 5.22 -1.24 1.18
N VAL A 17 4.98 -2.55 1.04
CA VAL A 17 5.58 -3.40 0.02
C VAL A 17 4.47 -3.95 -0.87
N ILE A 18 4.48 -3.55 -2.15
CA ILE A 18 3.63 -4.17 -3.17
C ILE A 18 4.42 -5.23 -3.91
N THR A 19 3.88 -6.45 -3.95
CA THR A 19 4.41 -7.52 -4.81
C THR A 19 3.57 -7.62 -6.08
N TYR A 20 4.19 -7.39 -7.23
CA TYR A 20 3.57 -7.52 -8.55
C TYR A 20 4.46 -8.41 -9.44
N GLN A 21 3.89 -9.50 -9.97
CA GLN A 21 4.61 -10.47 -10.81
C GLN A 21 5.93 -11.00 -10.19
N GLY A 22 5.96 -11.14 -8.87
CA GLY A 22 7.15 -11.59 -8.12
C GLY A 22 8.19 -10.51 -7.85
N VAL A 23 7.98 -9.28 -8.32
CA VAL A 23 8.85 -8.12 -8.05
C VAL A 23 8.25 -7.31 -6.90
N GLN A 24 9.10 -6.91 -5.95
CA GLN A 24 8.71 -6.08 -4.82
C GLN A 24 8.99 -4.60 -5.11
N TYR A 25 8.00 -3.76 -4.81
CA TYR A 25 8.07 -2.31 -4.91
C TYR A 25 7.80 -1.74 -3.52
N ARG A 26 8.74 -0.93 -3.03
CA ARG A 26 8.76 -0.46 -1.64
C ARG A 26 8.45 1.03 -1.60
N LYS A 27 7.52 1.42 -0.73
CA LYS A 27 7.21 2.81 -0.44
C LYS A 27 7.33 3.04 1.06
N SER A 28 8.16 4.00 1.43
CA SER A 28 8.19 4.59 2.76
C SER A 28 7.85 6.08 2.66
N SER A 29 7.23 6.59 3.72
CA SER A 29 6.85 8.00 3.84
C SER A 29 6.76 8.36 5.31
N ARG A 30 7.07 9.61 5.66
CA ARG A 30 6.88 10.12 7.03
C ARG A 30 5.42 10.11 7.49
N LEU A 31 4.47 9.81 6.62
CA LEU A 31 3.03 9.77 6.90
C LEU A 31 2.47 8.34 7.03
N MET A 32 3.28 7.30 6.79
CA MET A 32 2.85 5.90 6.89
C MET A 32 2.78 5.41 8.35
N TRP A 33 1.85 5.96 9.12
CA TRP A 33 1.67 5.65 10.54
C TRP A 33 0.39 4.82 10.76
N LEU A 34 0.52 3.68 11.41
CA LEU A 34 -0.60 2.87 11.92
C LEU A 34 -1.30 3.56 13.09
N GLY A 35 -2.59 3.29 13.27
CA GLY A 35 -3.35 3.69 14.47
C GLY A 35 -3.68 5.18 14.59
N VAL A 36 -3.48 5.98 13.54
CA VAL A 36 -3.69 7.43 13.56
C VAL A 36 -4.55 7.85 12.37
N ASP A 37 -5.53 8.73 12.61
CA ASP A 37 -6.38 9.44 11.63
C ASP A 37 -6.60 8.74 10.28
N ASP A 38 -7.68 7.97 10.21
CA ASP A 38 -8.16 7.33 8.97
C ASP A 38 -8.57 8.36 7.90
N GLY A 39 -8.61 7.91 6.64
CA GLY A 39 -8.95 8.73 5.47
C GLY A 39 -7.79 9.54 4.91
N MET A 40 -6.64 9.56 5.59
CA MET A 40 -5.47 10.33 5.16
C MET A 40 -4.69 9.62 4.03
N PRO A 41 -4.37 10.30 2.93
CA PRO A 41 -3.40 9.83 1.95
C PRO A 41 -1.99 9.85 2.56
N VAL A 42 -1.28 8.73 2.47
CA VAL A 42 0.05 8.56 3.09
C VAL A 42 1.19 8.37 2.09
N GLY A 43 0.84 8.15 0.82
CA GLY A 43 1.78 8.17 -0.29
C GLY A 43 1.22 7.51 -1.53
N ASP A 44 2.01 7.51 -2.59
CA ASP A 44 1.72 6.82 -3.84
C ASP A 44 3.02 6.33 -4.49
N MET A 45 2.89 5.40 -5.43
CA MET A 45 3.98 4.96 -6.29
C MET A 45 3.49 4.39 -7.62
N TRP A 46 4.38 4.35 -8.60
CA TRP A 46 4.17 3.67 -9.87
C TRP A 46 4.86 2.30 -9.85
N ILE A 47 4.17 1.28 -10.35
CA ILE A 47 4.73 -0.07 -10.57
C ILE A 47 5.19 -0.21 -12.03
N THR A 48 4.36 0.30 -12.94
CA THR A 48 4.62 0.44 -14.38
C THR A 48 3.99 1.76 -14.84
N ASP A 49 4.15 2.13 -16.11
CA ASP A 49 3.49 3.31 -16.69
C ASP A 49 1.95 3.22 -16.70
N GLU A 50 1.40 2.03 -16.50
CA GLU A 50 -0.05 1.75 -16.56
C GLU A 50 -0.66 1.40 -15.19
N ILE A 51 0.19 1.18 -14.17
CA ILE A 51 -0.23 0.73 -12.84
C ILE A 51 0.31 1.68 -11.78
N ARG A 52 -0.61 2.39 -11.13
CA ARG A 52 -0.32 3.27 -9.99
C ARG A 52 -0.98 2.75 -8.72
N VAL A 53 -0.28 2.90 -7.61
CA VAL A 53 -0.77 2.53 -6.28
C VAL A 53 -0.84 3.76 -5.41
N PHE A 54 -2.00 3.97 -4.80
CA PHE A 54 -2.25 5.00 -3.80
C PHE A 54 -2.37 4.35 -2.43
N PHE A 55 -1.66 4.87 -1.45
CA PHE A 55 -1.72 4.42 -0.08
C PHE A 55 -2.51 5.42 0.74
N SER A 56 -3.48 4.92 1.48
CA SER A 56 -4.25 5.70 2.46
C SER A 56 -4.39 4.90 3.74
N ARG A 57 -4.78 5.61 4.82
CA ARG A 57 -5.15 4.95 6.06
C ARG A 57 -6.63 4.66 6.12
N ARG A 58 -6.98 3.46 6.55
CA ARG A 58 -8.34 3.07 6.86
C ARG A 58 -8.30 1.96 7.90
N ASP A 59 -9.22 1.99 8.85
CA ASP A 59 -9.33 1.00 9.91
C ASP A 59 -8.01 0.89 10.71
N SER A 60 -7.36 2.03 10.97
CA SER A 60 -6.07 2.13 11.67
C SER A 60 -4.90 1.40 11.00
N THR A 61 -5.04 0.97 9.75
CA THR A 61 -3.98 0.34 8.96
C THR A 61 -3.76 1.07 7.62
N ILE A 62 -2.73 0.65 6.88
CA ILE A 62 -2.46 1.13 5.53
C ILE A 62 -3.18 0.23 4.53
N ILE A 63 -3.99 0.84 3.67
CA ILE A 63 -4.59 0.19 2.51
C ILE A 63 -3.94 0.71 1.23
N ALA A 64 -3.98 -0.10 0.17
CA ALA A 64 -3.49 0.29 -1.14
C ALA A 64 -4.61 0.21 -2.18
N THR A 65 -4.94 1.34 -2.80
CA THR A 65 -5.82 1.38 -3.98
C THR A 65 -4.94 1.29 -5.23
N VAL A 66 -5.14 0.24 -6.01
CA VAL A 66 -4.40 0.01 -7.25
C VAL A 66 -5.27 0.46 -8.42
N SER A 67 -4.77 1.38 -9.23
CA SER A 67 -5.31 1.75 -10.54
C SER A 67 -4.51 1.02 -11.62
N ASP A 68 -5.08 -0.02 -12.21
CA ASP A 68 -4.52 -0.83 -13.31
C ASP A 68 -5.34 -0.61 -14.57
N ARG A 69 -4.79 0.14 -15.54
CA ARG A 69 -5.42 0.38 -16.85
C ARG A 69 -6.88 0.85 -16.75
N GLY A 70 -7.17 1.76 -15.82
CA GLY A 70 -8.50 2.31 -15.58
C GLY A 70 -9.44 1.42 -14.75
N ARG A 71 -8.95 0.31 -14.22
CA ARG A 71 -9.66 -0.50 -13.22
C ARG A 71 -9.05 -0.27 -11.85
N GLU A 72 -9.90 0.00 -10.87
CA GLU A 72 -9.49 0.21 -9.49
C GLU A 72 -9.87 -0.97 -8.60
N TYR A 73 -8.96 -1.37 -7.73
CA TYR A 73 -9.23 -2.35 -6.68
C TYR A 73 -8.39 -2.07 -5.44
N GLU A 74 -8.91 -2.46 -4.28
CA GLU A 74 -8.22 -2.31 -3.00
C GLU A 74 -7.45 -3.57 -2.64
N LEU A 75 -6.25 -3.36 -2.10
CA LEU A 75 -5.46 -4.36 -1.41
C LEU A 75 -5.43 -4.01 0.07
N ARG A 76 -5.75 -5.00 0.88
CA ARG A 76 -5.53 -4.97 2.32
C ARG A 76 -4.27 -5.76 2.62
N THR A 77 -3.65 -5.47 3.76
CA THR A 77 -2.54 -6.27 4.25
C THR A 77 -3.00 -7.72 4.34
N ASP A 78 -2.27 -8.64 3.72
CA ASP A 78 -2.48 -10.07 4.00
C ASP A 78 -2.26 -10.24 5.51
N THR A 79 -3.30 -10.61 6.26
CA THR A 79 -3.16 -10.93 7.68
C THR A 79 -2.23 -12.13 7.76
N ALA A 80 -0.96 -11.90 8.09
CA ALA A 80 -0.04 -12.95 8.43
C ALA A 80 -0.62 -13.65 9.67
N THR A 81 -1.07 -14.89 9.47
CA THR A 81 -1.41 -15.81 10.56
C THR A 81 -0.13 -16.47 11.03
#